data_AF-A0A1M6XPV9-F1
#
_entry.id   AF-A0A1M6XPV9-F1
#
_cell.length_a   1.000
_cell.length_b   1.000
_cell.length_c   1.000
_cell.angle_alpha   90.00
_cell.angle_beta   90.00
_cell.angle_gamma   90.00
#
_symmetry.space_group_name_H-M   'P 1'
#
loop_
_entity.id
_entity.type
_entity.pdbx_description
1 polymer ?
#
loop_
_entity_poly.entity_id
_entity_poly.type
_entity_poly.pdbx_seq_one_letter_code
_entity_poly.pdbx_strand_id
1 'polypeptide(L)'
;METPKTKKCKFCQSEIPQKASVCPQCGKKQGGKAKWVIAVIVVLLIFSALMGGEEKPASSSGGNAPVAENNTATEPSNTEAEETAPVEIMEISPAELLSSYEANEVKGDALYEGKTMRLSGTVGSIGKDIVDDVYITFAGEEFAITSVQCYFSDEAQIEKVMELQPANKKSRLN
;
A
#
# COMPACT_ATOMS: atom_id res chain seq x y z
N MET A 1 -32.77 26.68 39.47
CA MET A 1 -31.30 26.71 39.46
C MET A 1 -30.86 25.95 38.23
N GLU A 2 -30.40 26.66 37.18
CA GLU A 2 -29.97 26.05 35.92
C GLU A 2 -28.64 25.32 36.15
N THR A 3 -28.55 24.03 35.83
CA THR A 3 -27.28 23.29 35.91
C THR A 3 -26.34 23.75 34.78
N PRO A 4 -25.11 24.21 35.08
CA PRO A 4 -24.20 24.67 34.06
C PRO A 4 -23.72 23.47 33.23
N LYS A 5 -24.04 23.46 31.93
CA LYS A 5 -23.60 22.40 31.02
C LYS A 5 -22.06 22.39 30.91
N THR A 6 -21.43 21.25 31.19
CA THR A 6 -19.98 21.04 31.09
C THR A 6 -19.62 20.13 29.90
N LYS A 7 -18.35 20.14 29.51
CA LYS A 7 -17.74 19.23 28.53
C LYS A 7 -16.38 18.78 29.05
N LYS A 8 -15.87 17.67 28.54
CA LYS A 8 -14.50 17.22 28.83
C LYS A 8 -13.48 17.89 27.93
N CYS A 9 -12.35 18.28 28.50
CA CYS A 9 -11.20 18.77 27.75
C CYS A 9 -10.59 17.64 26.91
N LYS A 10 -10.35 17.87 25.63
CA LYS A 10 -9.81 16.86 24.71
C LYS A 10 -8.40 16.37 25.04
N PHE A 11 -7.62 17.16 25.80
CA PHE A 11 -6.21 16.84 26.05
C PHE A 11 -5.92 16.38 27.47
N CYS A 12 -6.53 17.03 28.46
CA CYS A 12 -6.31 16.69 29.88
C CYS A 12 -7.56 16.11 30.55
N GLN A 13 -8.65 15.94 29.79
CA GLN A 13 -9.89 15.30 30.23
C GLN A 13 -10.63 15.97 31.41
N SER A 14 -10.11 17.09 31.92
CA SER A 14 -10.79 17.90 32.94
C SER A 14 -12.16 18.39 32.49
N GLU A 15 -13.07 18.53 33.45
CA GLU A 15 -14.39 19.10 33.22
C GLU A 15 -14.28 20.61 33.09
N ILE A 16 -14.77 21.13 31.96
CA ILE A 16 -14.72 22.55 31.61
C ILE A 16 -16.11 23.03 31.19
N PRO A 17 -16.44 24.31 31.34
CA PRO A 17 -17.73 24.81 30.91
C PRO A 17 -17.88 24.66 29.39
N GLN A 18 -19.10 24.35 28.91
CA GLN A 18 -19.32 24.07 27.49
C GLN A 18 -18.85 25.18 26.54
N LYS A 19 -18.90 26.44 26.99
CA LYS A 19 -18.48 27.62 26.22
C LYS A 19 -16.98 27.94 26.32
N ALA A 20 -16.18 27.21 27.11
CA ALA A 20 -14.74 27.43 27.18
C ALA A 20 -14.07 27.12 25.83
N SER A 21 -13.43 28.13 25.24
CA SER A 21 -12.61 28.01 24.03
C SER A 21 -11.18 27.57 24.33
N VAL A 22 -10.72 27.77 25.57
CA VAL A 22 -9.40 27.38 26.09
C VAL A 22 -9.60 26.67 27.43
N CYS A 23 -8.86 25.58 27.65
CA CYS A 23 -8.94 24.82 28.89
C CYS A 23 -8.17 25.52 30.03
N PRO A 24 -8.79 25.83 31.19
CA PRO A 24 -8.11 26.50 32.30
C PRO A 24 -7.07 25.61 33.01
N GLN A 25 -7.22 24.28 32.93
CA GLN A 25 -6.31 23.35 33.60
C GLN A 25 -4.99 23.09 32.84
N CYS A 26 -5.00 23.19 31.51
CA CYS A 26 -3.83 22.82 30.69
C CYS A 26 -3.49 23.85 29.61
N GLY A 27 -4.22 24.96 29.53
CA GLY A 27 -4.00 26.03 28.56
C GLY A 27 -4.33 25.69 27.10
N LYS A 28 -4.68 24.44 26.78
CA LYS A 28 -4.89 24.01 25.38
C LYS A 28 -6.26 24.40 24.84
N LYS A 29 -6.30 24.93 23.62
CA LYS A 29 -7.50 25.40 22.91
C LYS A 29 -8.46 24.25 22.60
N GLN A 30 -9.72 24.39 23.00
CA GLN A 30 -10.77 23.37 22.89
C GLN A 30 -11.73 23.60 21.70
N GLY A 31 -11.66 24.78 21.07
CA GLY A 31 -12.45 25.11 19.89
C GLY A 31 -11.83 24.56 18.61
N GLY A 32 -12.47 23.56 18.00
CA GLY A 32 -12.09 23.04 16.68
C GLY A 32 -12.76 23.81 15.54
N LYS A 33 -12.13 23.83 14.36
CA LYS A 33 -12.70 24.35 13.10
C LYS A 33 -13.76 23.41 12.50
N ALA A 34 -14.45 22.62 13.32
CA ALA A 34 -15.37 21.57 12.87
C ALA A 34 -16.47 22.10 11.92
N LYS A 35 -16.92 23.34 12.12
CA LYS A 35 -17.87 24.01 11.20
C LYS A 35 -17.30 24.23 9.79
N TRP A 36 -16.00 24.48 9.66
CA TRP A 36 -15.33 24.66 8.36
C TRP A 36 -15.06 23.31 7.69
N VAL A 37 -14.69 22.28 8.45
CA VAL A 37 -14.43 20.93 7.91
C VAL A 37 -15.70 20.31 7.34
N ILE A 38 -16.84 20.43 8.04
CA ILE A 38 -18.13 19.90 7.56
C ILE A 38 -18.58 20.62 6.28
N ALA A 39 -18.39 21.94 6.20
CA ALA A 39 -18.76 22.71 5.00
C ALA A 39 -17.96 22.27 3.76
N VAL A 40 -16.66 21.99 3.91
CA VAL A 40 -15.81 21.50 2.80
C VAL A 40 -16.25 20.12 2.32
N ILE A 41 -16.57 19.19 3.24
CA ILE A 41 -17.05 17.85 2.88
C ILE A 41 -18.37 17.91 2.12
N VAL A 42 -19.32 18.75 2.55
CA VAL A 42 -20.60 18.91 1.87
C VAL A 42 -20.44 19.47 0.46
N VAL A 43 -19.52 20.43 0.25
CA VAL A 43 -19.23 20.97 -1.08
C VAL A 43 -18.61 19.90 -1.99
N LEU A 44 -17.68 19.09 -1.48
CA LEU A 44 -17.06 17.99 -2.24
C LEU A 44 -18.07 16.94 -2.70
N LEU A 45 -19.01 16.55 -1.83
CA LEU A 45 -20.06 15.57 -2.17
C LEU A 45 -21.06 16.10 -3.20
N ILE A 46 -21.35 17.40 -3.21
CA ILE A 46 -22.21 18.02 -4.23
C ILE A 46 -21.47 18.10 -5.57
N PHE A 47 -20.17 18.37 -5.56
CA PHE A 47 -19.36 18.41 -6.78
C PHE A 47 -19.16 17.02 -7.41
N SER A 48 -19.03 15.94 -6.63
CA SER A 48 -18.91 14.58 -7.17
C SER A 48 -20.20 14.06 -7.82
N ALA A 49 -21.36 14.65 -7.52
CA ALA A 49 -22.63 14.31 -8.16
C ALA A 49 -22.85 15.01 -9.52
N LEU A 50 -22.01 15.99 -9.90
CA LEU A 50 -22.17 16.76 -11.15
C LEU A 50 -21.18 16.36 -12.27
N MET A 51 -20.24 15.46 -12.02
CA MET A 51 -19.38 14.85 -13.06
C MET A 51 -19.75 13.37 -13.31
N GLY A 52 -21.06 13.09 -13.39
CA GLY A 52 -21.60 11.81 -13.82
C GLY A 52 -22.24 11.93 -15.21
N GLY A 53 -21.53 11.47 -16.23
CA GLY A 53 -21.98 11.26 -17.61
C GLY A 53 -20.81 10.65 -18.38
N GLU A 54 -20.93 9.63 -19.21
CA GLU A 54 -22.05 8.87 -19.76
C GLU A 54 -21.53 7.47 -20.09
N GLU A 55 -22.44 6.50 -20.10
CA GLU A 55 -22.22 5.12 -20.47
C GLU A 55 -22.48 4.88 -21.98
N LYS A 56 -21.70 3.94 -22.56
CA LYS A 56 -21.92 3.16 -23.81
C LYS A 56 -21.44 3.78 -25.15
N PRO A 57 -21.25 2.99 -26.24
CA PRO A 57 -21.40 1.54 -26.40
C PRO A 57 -20.19 0.83 -27.07
N ALA A 58 -20.17 -0.50 -26.96
CA ALA A 58 -19.49 -1.38 -27.90
C ALA A 58 -20.20 -1.36 -29.28
N SER A 59 -19.46 -1.30 -30.38
CA SER A 59 -19.87 -1.88 -31.67
C SER A 59 -18.68 -2.06 -32.60
N SER A 60 -18.70 -3.22 -33.25
CA SER A 60 -17.72 -3.85 -34.12
C SER A 60 -18.11 -3.76 -35.60
N SER A 61 -17.12 -3.66 -36.50
CA SER A 61 -17.08 -4.13 -37.90
C SER A 61 -15.91 -3.46 -38.61
N GLY A 62 -15.11 -4.08 -39.48
CA GLY A 62 -15.11 -5.41 -40.05
C GLY A 62 -14.07 -5.44 -41.17
N GLY A 63 -13.34 -6.55 -41.29
CA GLY A 63 -12.36 -6.82 -42.35
C GLY A 63 -12.04 -8.31 -42.42
N ASN A 64 -12.83 -9.04 -43.20
CA ASN A 64 -12.64 -10.44 -43.66
C ASN A 64 -11.51 -10.46 -44.74
N ALA A 65 -10.71 -11.49 -45.04
CA ALA A 65 -10.73 -12.96 -44.92
C ALA A 65 -9.33 -13.52 -45.36
N PRO A 66 -9.08 -14.82 -45.67
CA PRO A 66 -9.51 -16.12 -45.10
C PRO A 66 -8.34 -17.14 -44.88
N VAL A 67 -8.71 -18.38 -44.49
CA VAL A 67 -8.00 -19.70 -44.64
C VAL A 67 -7.18 -20.14 -43.41
N ALA A 68 -7.35 -21.31 -42.77
CA ALA A 68 -8.15 -22.52 -43.00
C ALA A 68 -8.55 -23.20 -41.66
N GLU A 69 -9.65 -23.94 -41.71
CA GLU A 69 -10.14 -24.93 -40.73
C GLU A 69 -9.08 -25.99 -40.36
N ASN A 70 -9.05 -26.48 -39.12
CA ASN A 70 -9.72 -27.74 -38.76
C ASN A 70 -9.57 -28.15 -37.26
N ASN A 71 -10.69 -28.62 -36.70
CA ASN A 71 -10.88 -29.63 -35.65
C ASN A 71 -10.38 -29.46 -34.20
N THR A 72 -11.38 -29.33 -33.32
CA THR A 72 -11.61 -30.08 -32.06
C THR A 72 -10.69 -31.28 -31.81
N ALA A 73 -10.03 -31.29 -30.63
CA ALA A 73 -10.21 -32.29 -29.57
C ALA A 73 -9.21 -32.10 -28.42
N THR A 74 -9.74 -32.03 -27.20
CA THR A 74 -9.32 -32.82 -26.03
C THR A 74 -7.85 -32.74 -25.57
N GLU A 75 -7.66 -32.17 -24.37
CA GLU A 75 -6.56 -32.45 -23.42
C GLU A 75 -6.19 -33.95 -23.41
N PRO A 76 -4.92 -34.34 -23.22
CA PRO A 76 -4.26 -34.10 -21.93
C PRO A 76 -2.75 -33.80 -22.01
N SER A 77 -2.26 -33.17 -20.94
CA SER A 77 -0.93 -33.39 -20.32
C SER A 77 0.27 -33.52 -21.27
N ASN A 78 1.02 -32.43 -21.41
CA ASN A 78 2.47 -32.52 -21.54
C ASN A 78 3.12 -31.62 -20.48
N THR A 79 3.80 -32.30 -19.56
CA THR A 79 4.91 -31.78 -18.78
C THR A 79 5.93 -31.15 -19.72
N GLU A 80 5.88 -29.82 -19.83
CA GLU A 80 6.88 -29.04 -20.53
C GLU A 80 7.93 -28.63 -19.49
N ALA A 81 9.06 -29.30 -19.56
CA ALA A 81 10.28 -28.91 -18.88
C ALA A 81 10.65 -27.51 -19.39
N GLU A 82 10.42 -26.51 -18.54
CA GLU A 82 10.76 -25.12 -18.77
C GLU A 82 12.27 -25.01 -19.01
N GLU A 83 12.61 -24.79 -20.28
CA GLU A 83 13.94 -24.41 -20.74
C GLU A 83 14.32 -23.10 -20.04
N THR A 84 15.17 -23.22 -19.03
CA THR A 84 15.59 -22.14 -18.14
C THR A 84 16.54 -21.22 -18.90
N ALA A 85 15.98 -20.29 -19.66
CA ALA A 85 16.71 -19.08 -20.05
C ALA A 85 17.21 -18.40 -18.75
N PRO A 86 18.46 -17.91 -18.71
CA PRO A 86 19.00 -17.28 -17.52
C PRO A 86 18.17 -16.03 -17.20
N VAL A 87 17.35 -16.12 -16.15
CA VAL A 87 16.62 -14.98 -15.59
C VAL A 87 17.67 -13.97 -15.14
N GLU A 88 17.72 -12.82 -15.80
CA GLU A 88 18.65 -11.74 -15.43
C GLU A 88 18.20 -11.17 -14.08
N ILE A 89 18.92 -11.53 -13.01
CA ILE A 89 18.63 -11.07 -11.65
C ILE A 89 19.38 -9.78 -11.41
N MET A 90 18.64 -8.68 -11.29
CA MET A 90 19.19 -7.37 -10.93
C MET A 90 19.50 -7.32 -9.44
N GLU A 91 20.72 -6.94 -9.06
CA GLU A 91 21.05 -6.65 -7.66
C GLU A 91 20.83 -5.17 -7.35
N ILE A 92 20.02 -4.88 -6.35
CA ILE A 92 19.73 -3.51 -5.92
C ILE A 92 19.53 -3.48 -4.41
N SER A 93 19.92 -2.38 -3.77
CA SER A 93 19.66 -2.18 -2.34
C SER A 93 18.23 -1.65 -2.13
N PRO A 94 17.56 -1.99 -1.02
CA PRO A 94 16.25 -1.43 -0.69
C PRO A 94 16.24 0.11 -0.64
N ALA A 95 17.33 0.72 -0.14
CA ALA A 95 17.46 2.17 -0.07
C ALA A 95 17.56 2.81 -1.45
N GLU A 96 18.33 2.20 -2.35
CA GLU A 96 18.43 2.67 -3.74
C GLU A 96 17.09 2.55 -4.46
N LEU A 97 16.43 1.39 -4.36
CA LEU A 97 15.11 1.16 -4.93
C LEU A 97 14.11 2.22 -4.42
N LEU A 98 14.04 2.43 -3.11
CA LEU A 98 13.16 3.44 -2.52
C LEU A 98 13.47 4.85 -3.05
N SER A 99 14.74 5.26 -3.03
CA SER A 99 15.15 6.59 -3.49
C SER A 99 14.87 6.83 -4.97
N SER A 100 14.94 5.79 -5.80
CA SER A 100 14.67 5.89 -7.23
C SER A 100 13.18 6.17 -7.50
N TYR A 101 12.30 5.50 -6.76
CA TYR A 101 10.86 5.70 -6.81
C TYR A 101 10.46 7.06 -6.21
N GLU A 102 11.06 7.48 -5.10
CA GLU A 102 10.81 8.79 -4.50
C GLU A 102 11.27 9.95 -5.41
N ALA A 103 12.37 9.77 -6.15
CA ALA A 103 12.86 10.77 -7.10
C ALA A 103 11.97 10.88 -8.34
N ASN A 104 11.54 9.74 -8.89
CA ASN A 104 10.64 9.66 -10.05
C ASN A 104 10.04 8.26 -10.20
N GLU A 105 8.79 8.10 -9.81
CA GLU A 105 8.02 6.85 -9.91
C GLU A 105 7.91 6.32 -11.35
N VAL A 106 7.61 7.18 -12.33
CA VAL A 106 7.48 6.78 -13.75
C VAL A 106 8.79 6.20 -14.30
N LYS A 107 9.91 6.76 -13.86
CA LYS A 107 11.23 6.23 -14.20
C LYS A 107 11.53 4.94 -13.44
N GLY A 108 11.09 4.84 -12.18
CA GLY A 108 11.16 3.63 -11.38
C GLY A 108 10.48 2.45 -12.08
N ASP A 109 9.24 2.63 -12.52
CA ASP A 109 8.48 1.59 -13.21
C ASP A 109 9.19 1.13 -14.49
N ALA A 110 9.63 2.08 -15.33
CA ALA A 110 10.39 1.75 -16.54
C ALA A 110 11.70 0.98 -16.25
N LEU A 111 12.30 1.18 -15.07
CA LEU A 111 13.55 0.54 -14.68
C LEU A 111 13.37 -0.77 -13.93
N TYR A 112 12.28 -0.99 -13.20
CA TYR A 112 12.18 -2.05 -12.21
C TYR A 112 10.89 -2.89 -12.30
N GLU A 113 9.80 -2.34 -12.86
CA GLU A 113 8.55 -3.09 -12.99
C GLU A 113 8.73 -4.32 -13.90
N GLY A 114 8.18 -5.46 -13.47
CA GLY A 114 8.27 -6.72 -14.19
C GLY A 114 9.67 -7.37 -14.20
N LYS A 115 10.66 -6.80 -13.49
CA LYS A 115 12.01 -7.38 -13.41
C LYS A 115 12.19 -8.23 -12.16
N THR A 116 12.92 -9.33 -12.33
CA THR A 116 13.38 -10.14 -11.21
C THR A 116 14.60 -9.47 -10.58
N MET A 117 14.52 -9.18 -9.28
CA MET A 117 15.58 -8.50 -8.55
C MET A 117 15.90 -9.21 -7.24
N ARG A 118 17.16 -9.10 -6.81
CA ARG A 118 17.63 -9.54 -5.51
C ARG A 118 17.91 -8.32 -4.64
N LEU A 119 17.11 -8.18 -3.60
CA LEU A 119 17.26 -7.16 -2.56
C LEU A 119 18.04 -7.75 -1.39
N SER A 120 19.07 -7.03 -0.93
CA SER A 120 19.83 -7.39 0.27
C SER A 120 19.82 -6.22 1.26
N GLY A 121 19.39 -6.48 2.48
CA GLY A 121 19.24 -5.45 3.51
C GLY A 121 18.92 -6.05 4.87
N THR A 122 18.76 -5.18 5.87
CA THR A 122 18.33 -5.60 7.21
C THR A 122 16.81 -5.66 7.25
N VAL A 123 16.24 -6.72 7.82
CA VAL A 123 14.79 -6.82 8.04
C VAL A 123 14.39 -5.88 9.17
N GLY A 124 13.45 -4.97 8.87
CA GLY A 124 12.88 -4.02 9.82
C GLY A 124 11.67 -4.59 10.54
N SER A 125 10.62 -4.94 9.79
CA SER A 125 9.40 -5.55 10.34
C SER A 125 9.01 -6.80 9.57
N ILE A 126 8.30 -7.70 10.26
CA ILE A 126 7.72 -8.93 9.71
C ILE A 126 6.28 -8.95 10.20
N GLY A 127 5.33 -9.19 9.30
CA GLY A 127 3.92 -9.12 9.66
C GLY A 127 3.01 -9.76 8.64
N LYS A 128 1.71 -9.61 8.92
CA LYS A 128 0.63 -9.88 8.00
C LYS A 128 -0.18 -8.61 7.80
N ASP A 129 -0.69 -8.40 6.60
CA ASP A 129 -1.59 -7.29 6.34
C ASP A 129 -3.04 -7.61 6.74
N ILE A 130 -3.98 -6.77 6.32
CA ILE A 130 -5.41 -6.93 6.64
C ILE A 130 -6.10 -8.09 5.91
N VAL A 131 -5.44 -8.69 4.92
CA VAL A 131 -5.92 -9.85 4.16
C VAL A 131 -5.09 -11.12 4.44
N ASP A 132 -4.31 -11.11 5.53
CA ASP A 132 -3.44 -12.21 5.98
C ASP A 132 -2.22 -12.50 5.09
N ASP A 133 -1.89 -11.60 4.15
CA ASP A 133 -0.70 -11.76 3.31
C ASP A 133 0.57 -11.44 4.10
N VAL A 134 1.50 -12.40 4.09
CA VAL A 134 2.76 -12.31 4.84
C VAL A 134 3.71 -11.36 4.12
N TYR A 135 4.29 -10.43 4.88
CA TYR A 135 5.27 -9.50 4.34
C TYR A 135 6.45 -9.28 5.29
N ILE A 136 7.56 -8.82 4.72
CA ILE A 136 8.65 -8.16 5.45
C ILE A 136 8.81 -6.73 4.96
N THR A 137 9.36 -5.86 5.81
CA THR A 137 9.90 -4.57 5.38
C THR A 137 11.39 -4.52 5.62
N PHE A 138 12.12 -3.77 4.79
CA PHE A 138 13.51 -3.45 5.07
C PHE A 138 13.61 -2.33 6.11
N ALA A 139 14.63 -2.40 6.97
CA ALA A 139 14.93 -1.37 7.94
C ALA A 139 15.33 -0.07 7.20
N GLY A 140 14.55 0.98 7.44
CA GLY A 140 14.80 2.32 6.91
C GLY A 140 15.53 3.22 7.89
N GLU A 141 15.60 4.51 7.56
CA GLU A 141 16.12 5.54 8.46
C GLU A 141 15.23 5.67 9.70
N GLU A 142 15.85 6.08 10.82
CA GLU A 142 15.10 6.44 12.02
C GLU A 142 14.15 7.59 11.65
N PHE A 143 12.83 7.38 11.79
CA PHE A 143 11.74 8.28 11.35
C PHE A 143 11.30 8.22 9.87
N ALA A 144 11.82 7.30 9.06
CA ALA A 144 11.26 7.06 7.72
C ALA A 144 9.82 6.55 7.83
N ILE A 145 8.90 7.19 7.08
CA ILE A 145 7.48 6.78 7.01
C ILE A 145 7.30 5.70 5.92
N THR A 146 8.16 5.73 4.91
CA THR A 146 8.17 4.83 3.75
C THR A 146 9.28 3.79 3.89
N SER A 147 9.03 2.58 3.40
CA SER A 147 10.02 1.50 3.34
C SER A 147 9.67 0.54 2.21
N VAL A 148 10.67 -0.17 1.70
CA VAL A 148 10.44 -1.26 0.75
C VAL A 148 9.82 -2.45 1.50
N GLN A 149 8.68 -2.90 1.02
CA GLN A 149 7.92 -4.03 1.55
C GLN A 149 7.91 -5.17 0.52
N CYS A 150 8.13 -6.40 0.97
CA CYS A 150 8.10 -7.59 0.14
C CYS A 150 7.05 -8.55 0.66
N TYR A 151 6.15 -8.98 -0.22
CA TYR A 151 5.09 -9.94 0.06
C TYR A 151 5.50 -11.34 -0.38
N PHE A 152 4.99 -12.35 0.33
CA PHE A 152 5.30 -13.76 0.08
C PHE A 152 4.00 -14.54 -0.05
N SER A 153 3.82 -15.19 -1.20
CA SER A 153 2.67 -16.05 -1.49
C SER A 153 3.02 -17.53 -1.58
N ASP A 154 4.31 -17.85 -1.75
CA ASP A 154 4.80 -19.23 -1.80
C ASP A 154 4.99 -19.81 -0.39
N GLU A 155 4.44 -20.98 -0.12
CA GLU A 155 4.46 -21.61 1.21
C GLU A 155 5.89 -21.85 1.72
N ALA A 156 6.82 -22.27 0.85
CA ALA A 156 8.21 -22.51 1.24
C ALA A 156 8.96 -21.19 1.54
N GLN A 157 8.60 -20.09 0.88
CA GLN A 157 9.11 -18.76 1.23
C GLN A 157 8.51 -18.25 2.54
N ILE A 158 7.22 -18.50 2.78
CA ILE A 158 6.55 -18.14 4.04
C ILE A 158 7.21 -18.85 5.22
N GLU A 159 7.52 -20.15 5.10
CA GLU A 159 8.24 -20.91 6.13
C GLU A 159 9.59 -20.26 6.46
N LYS A 160 10.36 -19.86 5.43
CA LYS A 160 11.63 -19.13 5.65
C LYS A 160 11.42 -17.80 6.36
N VAL A 161 10.36 -17.06 6.03
CA VAL A 161 10.02 -15.79 6.70
C VAL A 161 9.65 -16.02 8.16
N MET A 162 9.01 -17.14 8.50
CA MET A 162 8.69 -17.50 9.89
C MET A 162 9.93 -17.73 10.75
N GLU A 163 11.05 -18.15 10.15
CA GLU A 163 12.33 -18.31 10.83
C GLU A 163 13.11 -16.99 10.98
N LEU A 164 12.71 -15.93 10.27
CA LEU A 164 13.36 -14.63 10.35
C LEU A 164 13.00 -13.92 11.67
N GLN A 165 13.98 -13.17 12.17
CA GLN A 165 13.83 -12.33 13.34
C GLN A 165 14.11 -10.88 12.92
N PRO A 166 13.22 -9.91 13.22
CA PRO A 166 13.52 -8.51 12.96
C PRO A 166 14.77 -8.14 13.76
N ALA A 167 15.82 -7.75 13.03
CA ALA A 167 17.13 -7.40 13.56
C ALA A 167 17.78 -8.41 14.54
N ASN A 168 18.06 -9.65 14.10
CA ASN A 168 19.14 -10.42 14.73
C ASN A 168 20.49 -10.07 14.11
N LYS A 169 21.37 -9.50 14.95
CA LYS A 169 22.82 -9.49 14.75
C LYS A 169 23.26 -10.88 14.29
N LYS A 170 23.65 -11.00 13.03
CA LYS A 170 24.28 -12.18 12.41
C LYS A 170 23.43 -13.45 12.43
N SER A 171 22.56 -13.61 11.44
CA SER A 171 22.36 -14.93 10.83
C SER A 171 22.80 -14.84 9.38
N ARG A 172 24.05 -15.28 9.10
CA ARG A 172 24.42 -15.68 7.75
C ARG A 172 23.58 -16.91 7.43
N LEU A 173 22.71 -16.83 6.44
CA LEU A 173 22.30 -18.03 5.73
C LEU A 173 23.44 -18.39 4.77
N ASN A 174 24.06 -19.55 4.99
CA ASN A 174 24.82 -20.28 3.98
C ASN A 174 23.86 -21.21 3.24
#